data_AF-A0AA96JE52-F1
#
_entry.id   AF-A0AA96JE52-F1
#
_cell.length_a   1.000
_cell.length_b   1.000
_cell.length_c   1.000
_cell.angle_alpha   90.00
_cell.angle_beta   90.00
_cell.angle_gamma   90.00
#
_symmetry.space_group_name_H-M   'P 1'
#
loop_
_entity.id
_entity.type
_entity.pdbx_description
1 polymer ?
#
loop_
_entity_poly.entity_id
_entity_poly.type
_entity_poly.pdbx_seq_one_letter_code
_entity_poly.pdbx_strand_id
1 'polypeptide(L)'
;MDREEWGSAWVDSGRVFTREDGTDLHPETVSKSFTRAAKAAGLREIRFHDLRHGAASLLLAAGTDIAVVSKMLGHANLAITADTYSHLIAGVATAAANRAADLVPARSERAHLRAV
;
A
#
# COMPACT_ATOMS: atom_id res chain seq x y z
N MET A 1 -6.73 -29.34 -4.35
CA MET A 1 -7.03 -30.27 -5.45
C MET A 1 -6.74 -29.54 -6.74
N ASP A 2 -5.93 -30.14 -7.62
CA ASP A 2 -5.45 -29.50 -8.85
C ASP A 2 -6.42 -29.74 -10.02
N ARG A 3 -6.32 -28.95 -11.10
CA ARG A 3 -7.17 -29.04 -12.31
C ARG A 3 -7.34 -30.48 -12.82
N GLU A 4 -6.27 -31.26 -12.75
CA GLU A 4 -6.23 -32.66 -13.22
C GLU A 4 -7.13 -33.59 -12.40
N GLU A 5 -7.33 -33.31 -11.11
CA GLU A 5 -8.16 -34.13 -10.21
C GLU A 5 -9.67 -33.93 -10.47
N TRP A 6 -10.07 -32.77 -10.96
CA TRP A 6 -11.47 -32.46 -11.29
C TRP A 6 -11.90 -33.02 -12.65
N GLY A 7 -10.95 -33.34 -13.55
CA GLY A 7 -11.23 -33.97 -14.84
C GLY A 7 -12.34 -33.26 -15.62
N SER A 8 -13.42 -33.98 -15.95
CA SER A 8 -14.55 -33.43 -16.71
C SER A 8 -15.43 -32.45 -15.93
N ALA A 9 -15.30 -32.38 -14.61
CA ALA A 9 -16.03 -31.42 -13.77
C ALA A 9 -15.31 -30.06 -13.68
N TRP A 10 -14.06 -29.96 -14.17
CA TRP A 10 -13.33 -28.69 -14.20
C TRP A 10 -13.92 -27.71 -15.23
N VAL A 11 -14.11 -26.47 -14.82
CA VAL A 11 -14.53 -25.36 -15.68
C VAL A 11 -13.34 -24.49 -16.05
N ASP A 12 -12.99 -24.46 -17.35
CA ASP A 12 -11.94 -23.58 -17.86
C ASP A 12 -12.43 -22.14 -18.05
N SER A 13 -12.58 -21.43 -16.93
CA SER A 13 -13.08 -20.04 -16.89
C SER A 13 -12.04 -19.00 -17.32
N GLY A 14 -10.77 -19.38 -17.48
CA GLY A 14 -9.65 -18.45 -17.75
C GLY A 14 -9.32 -17.50 -16.60
N ARG A 15 -9.91 -17.70 -15.41
CA ARG A 15 -9.67 -16.87 -14.22
C ARG A 15 -8.55 -17.44 -13.36
N VAL A 16 -7.83 -16.56 -12.67
CA VAL A 16 -6.81 -16.94 -11.68
C VAL A 16 -7.44 -17.30 -10.34
N PHE A 17 -8.52 -16.61 -9.95
CA PHE A 17 -9.24 -16.85 -8.69
C PHE A 17 -10.58 -17.51 -8.98
N THR A 18 -10.68 -18.78 -8.63
CA THR A 18 -11.85 -19.63 -8.84
C THR A 18 -12.14 -20.42 -7.56
N ARG A 19 -13.27 -21.13 -7.56
CA ARG A 19 -13.46 -22.29 -6.69
C ARG A 19 -12.55 -23.44 -7.16
N GLU A 20 -12.51 -24.50 -6.36
CA GLU A 20 -11.69 -25.69 -6.63
C GLU A 20 -12.03 -26.34 -7.98
N ASP A 21 -13.27 -26.20 -8.46
CA ASP A 21 -13.76 -26.73 -9.73
C ASP A 21 -13.58 -25.78 -10.92
N GLY A 22 -12.91 -24.63 -10.74
CA GLY A 22 -12.68 -23.64 -11.79
C GLY A 22 -13.83 -22.65 -12.02
N THR A 23 -14.95 -22.80 -11.29
CA THR A 23 -16.09 -21.87 -11.36
C THR A 23 -15.84 -20.54 -10.64
N ASP A 24 -16.68 -19.56 -10.91
CA ASP A 24 -16.55 -18.21 -10.38
C ASP A 24 -16.58 -18.16 -8.84
N LEU A 25 -15.60 -17.46 -8.27
CA LEU A 25 -15.59 -17.12 -6.86
C LEU A 25 -16.41 -15.83 -6.65
N HIS A 26 -17.49 -15.92 -5.87
CA HIS A 26 -18.29 -14.74 -5.53
C HIS A 26 -17.44 -13.74 -4.70
N PRO A 27 -17.43 -12.43 -5.02
CA PRO A 27 -16.56 -11.46 -4.33
C PRO A 27 -16.73 -11.45 -2.80
N GLU A 28 -17.98 -11.61 -2.33
CA GLU A 28 -18.28 -11.63 -0.90
C GLU A 28 -17.64 -12.82 -0.16
N THR A 29 -17.34 -13.93 -0.87
CA THR A 29 -16.67 -15.09 -0.28
C THR A 29 -15.31 -14.73 0.27
N VAL A 30 -14.57 -13.85 -0.40
CA VAL A 30 -13.26 -13.37 0.06
C VAL A 30 -13.41 -12.51 1.31
N SER A 31 -14.33 -11.54 1.29
CA SER A 31 -14.60 -10.67 2.44
C SER A 31 -15.01 -11.46 3.69
N LYS A 32 -15.94 -12.41 3.56
CA LYS A 32 -16.37 -13.29 4.66
C LYS A 32 -15.23 -14.15 5.19
N SER A 33 -14.42 -14.70 4.29
CA SER A 33 -13.27 -15.54 4.68
C SER A 33 -12.22 -14.72 5.43
N PHE A 34 -11.95 -13.50 4.99
CA PHE A 34 -11.08 -12.57 5.70
C PHE A 34 -11.61 -12.22 7.09
N THR A 35 -12.89 -11.86 7.23
CA THR A 35 -13.49 -11.54 8.55
C THR A 35 -13.36 -12.71 9.53
N ARG A 36 -13.57 -13.95 9.05
CA ARG A 36 -13.36 -15.15 9.89
C ARG A 36 -11.89 -15.29 10.32
N ALA A 37 -10.95 -15.10 9.40
CA ALA A 37 -9.52 -15.19 9.69
C ALA A 37 -9.06 -14.10 10.68
N ALA A 38 -9.49 -12.84 10.49
CA ALA A 38 -9.18 -11.73 11.38
C ALA A 38 -9.72 -11.98 12.80
N LYS A 39 -10.95 -12.49 12.92
CA LYS A 39 -11.54 -12.88 14.21
C LYS A 39 -10.77 -14.01 14.88
N ALA A 40 -10.39 -15.04 14.12
CA ALA A 40 -9.60 -16.16 14.64
C ALA A 40 -8.21 -15.72 15.13
N ALA A 41 -7.63 -14.70 14.49
CA ALA A 41 -6.36 -14.09 14.90
C ALA A 41 -6.49 -13.11 16.09
N GLY A 42 -7.69 -12.92 16.65
CA GLY A 42 -7.93 -12.00 17.78
C GLY A 42 -7.79 -10.52 17.43
N LEU A 43 -7.87 -10.17 16.14
CA LEU A 43 -7.79 -8.78 15.70
C LEU A 43 -9.12 -8.05 15.96
N ARG A 44 -9.03 -6.73 16.11
CA ARG A 44 -10.19 -5.85 16.03
C ARG A 44 -10.93 -6.07 14.71
N GLU A 45 -12.23 -5.81 14.70
CA GLU A 45 -13.02 -5.82 13.47
C GLU A 45 -12.43 -4.86 12.42
N ILE A 46 -11.98 -5.45 11.31
CA ILE A 46 -11.43 -4.77 10.13
C ILE A 46 -12.02 -5.39 8.87
N ARG A 47 -12.16 -4.59 7.82
CA ARG A 47 -12.72 -5.00 6.53
C ARG A 47 -11.61 -5.47 5.62
N PHE A 48 -11.94 -6.32 4.65
CA PHE A 48 -10.96 -6.77 3.65
C PHE A 48 -10.35 -5.60 2.85
N HIS A 49 -11.15 -4.57 2.55
CA HIS A 49 -10.66 -3.36 1.87
C HIS A 49 -9.62 -2.57 2.68
N ASP A 50 -9.61 -2.72 4.01
CA ASP A 50 -8.64 -2.02 4.86
C ASP A 50 -7.21 -2.54 4.63
N LEU A 51 -7.03 -3.75 4.08
CA LEU A 51 -5.72 -4.24 3.63
C LEU A 51 -5.14 -3.37 2.51
N ARG A 52 -5.98 -2.92 1.58
CA ARG A 52 -5.58 -2.02 0.50
C ARG A 52 -5.16 -0.66 1.05
N HIS A 53 -5.87 -0.16 2.06
CA HIS A 53 -5.47 1.04 2.77
C HIS A 53 -4.14 0.85 3.52
N GLY A 54 -3.96 -0.28 4.20
CA GLY A 54 -2.72 -0.62 4.89
C GLY A 54 -1.52 -0.67 3.93
N ALA A 55 -1.67 -1.30 2.76
CA ALA A 55 -0.62 -1.36 1.74
C ALA A 55 -0.20 0.05 1.26
N ALA A 56 -1.17 0.92 1.01
CA ALA A 56 -0.90 2.31 0.62
C ALA A 56 -0.16 3.07 1.73
N SER A 57 -0.62 2.94 2.98
CA SER A 57 0.04 3.57 4.12
C SER A 57 1.49 3.11 4.30
N LEU A 58 1.75 1.81 4.15
CA LEU A 58 3.10 1.25 4.24
C LEU A 58 4.02 1.77 3.12
N LEU A 59 3.52 1.83 1.88
CA LEU A 59 4.29 2.34 0.74
C LEU A 59 4.64 3.83 0.91
N LEU A 60 3.68 4.64 1.35
CA LEU A 60 3.91 6.06 1.61
C LEU A 60 4.86 6.29 2.79
N ALA A 61 4.73 5.51 3.87
CA ALA A 61 5.65 5.57 5.00
C ALA A 61 7.07 5.15 4.61
N ALA A 62 7.22 4.23 3.66
CA ALA A 62 8.52 3.86 3.08
C ALA A 62 9.10 4.95 2.14
N GLY A 63 8.41 6.09 1.96
CA GLY A 63 8.84 7.20 1.12
C GLY A 63 8.58 7.00 -0.37
N THR A 64 7.71 6.05 -0.74
CA THR A 64 7.29 5.87 -2.14
C THR A 64 6.52 7.09 -2.61
N ASP A 65 6.82 7.55 -3.82
CA ASP A 65 6.11 8.68 -4.42
C ASP A 65 4.60 8.42 -4.52
N ILE A 66 3.81 9.44 -4.21
CA ILE A 66 2.35 9.32 -4.13
C ILE A 66 1.71 8.99 -5.48
N ALA A 67 2.28 9.45 -6.60
CA ALA A 67 1.78 9.11 -7.93
C ALA A 67 2.04 7.65 -8.26
N VAL A 68 3.18 7.10 -7.81
CA VAL A 68 3.47 5.67 -7.92
C VAL A 68 2.48 4.84 -7.11
N VAL A 69 2.24 5.21 -5.84
CA VAL A 69 1.24 4.53 -5.00
C VAL A 69 -0.15 4.62 -5.63
N SER A 70 -0.55 5.80 -6.11
CA SER A 70 -1.85 6.01 -6.78
C SER A 70 -2.02 5.12 -8.01
N LYS A 71 -0.98 4.98 -8.83
CA LYS A 71 -0.96 4.10 -10.00
C LYS A 71 -1.04 2.63 -9.62
N MET A 72 -0.31 2.18 -8.59
CA MET A 72 -0.37 0.80 -8.09
C MET A 72 -1.76 0.44 -7.56
N LEU A 73 -2.43 1.41 -6.94
CA LEU A 73 -3.81 1.26 -6.50
C LEU A 73 -4.78 1.30 -7.70
N GLY A 74 -4.43 1.94 -8.81
CA GLY A 74 -5.32 2.11 -9.95
C GLY A 74 -6.39 3.16 -9.70
N HIS A 75 -6.07 4.19 -8.90
CA HIS A 75 -6.96 5.34 -8.74
C HIS A 75 -6.94 6.18 -10.01
N ALA A 76 -8.13 6.49 -10.55
CA ALA A 76 -8.26 7.32 -11.75
C ALA A 76 -7.80 8.78 -11.53
N ASN A 77 -7.76 9.22 -10.26
CA ASN A 77 -7.32 10.56 -9.88
C ASN A 77 -6.38 10.48 -8.67
N LEU A 78 -5.25 11.18 -8.78
CA LEU A 78 -4.26 11.30 -7.71
C LEU A 78 -4.84 11.92 -6.44
N ALA A 79 -5.77 12.87 -6.58
CA ALA A 79 -6.42 13.55 -5.46
C ALA A 79 -7.06 12.57 -4.47
N ILE A 80 -7.63 11.47 -4.95
CA ILE A 80 -8.21 10.42 -4.09
C ILE A 80 -7.17 9.86 -3.11
N THR A 81 -5.95 9.65 -3.60
CA THR A 81 -4.83 9.13 -2.81
C THR A 81 -4.29 10.20 -1.86
N ALA A 82 -4.14 11.42 -2.36
CA ALA A 82 -3.66 12.56 -1.58
C ALA A 82 -4.59 12.88 -0.41
N ASP A 83 -5.90 12.94 -0.64
CA ASP A 83 -6.89 13.24 0.40
C ASP A 83 -6.94 12.14 1.46
N THR A 84 -6.96 10.88 1.02
CA THR A 84 -7.05 9.71 1.92
C THR A 84 -5.83 9.57 2.83
N TYR A 85 -4.62 9.85 2.32
CA TYR A 85 -3.36 9.62 3.04
C TYR A 85 -2.61 10.90 3.43
N SER A 86 -3.28 12.06 3.36
CA SER A 86 -2.74 13.39 3.68
C SER A 86 -1.97 13.44 5.02
N HIS A 87 -2.47 12.75 6.04
CA HIS A 87 -1.84 12.67 7.37
C HIS A 87 -0.47 11.97 7.37
N LEU A 88 -0.23 11.04 6.45
CA LEU A 88 1.09 10.37 6.30
C LEU A 88 2.08 11.25 5.54
N ILE A 89 1.58 12.12 4.65
CA ILE A 89 2.40 13.04 3.87
C ILE A 89 3.09 14.07 4.77
N ALA A 90 2.48 14.45 5.91
CA ALA A 90 3.09 15.37 6.86
C ALA A 90 4.45 14.87 7.39
N GLY A 91 4.56 13.58 7.73
CA GLY A 91 5.83 12.97 8.15
C GLY A 91 6.85 12.88 7.01
N VAL A 92 6.38 12.61 5.79
CA VAL A 92 7.21 12.62 4.57
C VAL A 92 7.76 14.02 4.29
N ALA A 93 6.98 15.07 4.52
CA ALA A 93 7.39 16.46 4.32
C ALA A 93 8.54 16.84 5.26
N THR A 94 8.50 16.46 6.54
CA THR A 94 9.62 16.68 7.47
C THR A 94 10.88 15.95 7.01
N ALA A 95 10.76 14.68 6.62
CA ALA A 95 11.90 13.91 6.12
C ALA A 95 12.47 14.47 4.80
N ALA A 96 11.62 15.01 3.93
CA ALA A 96 12.05 15.70 2.71
C ALA A 96 12.74 17.04 3.03
N ALA A 97 12.21 17.82 3.97
CA ALA A 97 12.81 19.08 4.41
C ALA A 97 14.20 18.86 5.03
N ASN A 98 14.35 17.84 5.88
CA ASN A 98 15.66 17.50 6.47
C ASN A 98 16.67 17.10 5.39
N ARG A 99 16.28 16.22 4.45
CA ARG A 99 17.14 15.84 3.32
C ARG A 99 17.53 17.04 2.45
N ALA A 100 16.62 17.98 2.24
CA ALA A 100 16.92 19.21 1.50
C ALA A 100 17.89 20.10 2.29
N ALA A 101 17.74 20.21 3.61
CA ALA A 101 18.65 20.96 4.46
C ALA A 101 20.08 20.39 4.43
N ASP A 102 20.22 19.06 4.41
CA ASP A 102 21.53 18.39 4.30
C ASP A 102 22.28 18.73 2.99
N LEU A 103 21.56 19.10 1.93
CA LEU A 103 22.13 19.50 0.64
C LEU A 103 22.55 20.97 0.59
N VAL A 104 22.11 21.80 1.54
CA VAL A 104 22.49 23.21 1.62
C VAL A 104 23.81 23.32 2.37
N PRO A 105 24.91 23.76 1.74
CA PRO A 105 26.18 23.92 2.43
C PRO A 105 26.01 24.94 3.56
N ALA A 106 26.39 24.56 4.79
CA ALA A 106 26.51 25.53 5.87
C ALA A 106 27.54 26.58 5.45
N ARG A 107 27.17 27.87 5.50
CA ARG A 107 28.14 28.96 5.34
C ARG A 107 29.23 28.73 6.38
N SER A 108 30.48 28.50 5.95
CA SER A 108 31.60 28.29 6.86
C SER A 108 31.86 29.57 7.65
N GLU A 109 31.26 29.70 8.83
CA GLU A 109 31.67 30.71 9.79
C GLU A 109 32.99 30.27 10.42
N ARG A 110 34.09 30.55 9.73
CA ARG A 110 35.45 30.71 10.30
C ARG A 110 36.44 31.12 9.21
N ALA A 111 36.38 32.40 8.85
CA ALA A 111 37.62 33.16 8.65
C ALA A 111 37.78 34.04 9.90
N HIS A 112 38.27 33.43 10.98
CA HIS A 112 38.74 34.12 12.20
C HIS A 112 39.71 35.24 11.77
N LEU A 113 39.40 36.48 12.12
CA LEU A 113 40.05 37.23 13.20
C LEU A 113 41.53 37.61 12.95
N ARG A 114 41.70 38.91 12.65
CA ARG A 114 42.79 39.82 13.05
C ARG A 114 44.23 39.28 13.07
N ALA A 115 45.06 39.80 12.16
CA ALA A 115 46.42 40.27 12.43
C ALA A 115 46.45 41.73 11.93
N VAL A 116 46.36 42.72 12.84
CA VAL A 116 47.48 43.57 13.31
C VAL A 116 48.39 44.01 12.18
#